data_AF-A0A7S0Z6U6-F1
#
_entry.id   AF-A0A7S0Z6U6-F1
#
_cell.length_a   1.000
_cell.length_b   1.000
_cell.length_c   1.000
_cell.angle_alpha   90.00
_cell.angle_beta   90.00
_cell.angle_gamma   90.00
#
_symmetry.space_group_name_H-M   'P 1'
#
loop_
_entity.id
_entity.type
_entity.pdbx_description
1 polymer ?
#
loop_
_entity_poly.entity_id
_entity_poly.type
_entity_poly.pdbx_seq_one_letter_code
_entity_poly.pdbx_strand_id
1 'polypeptide(L)'
;GAFPMMCEQLSVAWSATFLCVVFARQGPIVIHGTWCFAFFSIAGWQALCYWFWWSPLERHSYTGLLGLCLALTVTISRLRTVHQSKKLLRTDQAVYEDVWKKHSEDEDSRACIEHLERVVRMIGLDDHGSCQQHNRLRADRLSTAQRQRYLTQQPHLNPHVFPLFWDIGHWYVPGRPDPRSLVSSLSQVYTASAVANLLLLERVKNWARVSSGMVRVLDIEPAEPAHGGEGEGVSMRDSIRGSFVLWSEVENDPALKARTAMAAMKRHSRAIEKLYRCYSNQPSHLLDISRYALVFKAMKDLCMCVGVISADDNVRVERLKNRLTHSHDPNETGGYRDVLINLRVVNKEAQQLGAELTVCEVQLLLEDFANVKTAE
;
A
#
# COMPACT_ATOMS: atom_id res chain seq x y z
N GLY A 1 -20.15 -17.63 52.39
CA GLY A 1 -18.69 -17.81 52.42
C GLY A 1 -18.07 -18.39 51.15
N ALA A 2 -18.78 -19.19 50.33
CA ALA A 2 -18.16 -19.92 49.20
C ALA A 2 -18.32 -19.27 47.80
N PHE A 3 -19.12 -18.20 47.67
CA PHE A 3 -19.36 -17.53 46.38
C PHE A 3 -18.19 -16.65 45.86
N PRO A 4 -17.37 -16.00 46.72
CA PRO A 4 -16.28 -15.13 46.23
C PRO A 4 -15.16 -15.91 45.51
N MET A 5 -14.81 -17.11 45.98
CA MET A 5 -13.73 -17.92 45.37
C MET A 5 -14.09 -18.45 43.96
N MET A 6 -15.37 -18.70 43.67
CA MET A 6 -15.79 -19.21 42.36
C MET A 6 -15.68 -18.14 41.26
N CYS A 7 -15.93 -16.86 41.58
CA CYS A 7 -15.79 -15.76 40.63
C CYS A 7 -14.33 -15.45 40.28
N GLU A 8 -13.39 -15.56 41.24
CA GLU A 8 -11.96 -15.38 40.96
C GLU A 8 -11.43 -16.47 40.02
N GLN A 9 -11.79 -17.73 40.24
CA GLN A 9 -11.31 -18.84 39.39
C GLN A 9 -11.90 -18.82 37.98
N LEU A 10 -13.16 -18.43 37.82
CA LEU A 10 -13.80 -18.27 36.51
C LEU A 10 -13.25 -17.06 35.74
N SER A 11 -12.95 -15.95 36.41
CA SER A 11 -12.33 -14.76 35.80
C SER A 11 -10.95 -15.07 35.21
N VAL A 12 -10.11 -15.78 35.95
CA VAL A 12 -8.76 -16.15 35.52
C VAL A 12 -8.80 -17.15 34.35
N ALA A 13 -9.70 -18.14 34.41
CA ALA A 13 -9.86 -19.14 33.36
C ALA A 13 -10.41 -18.56 32.04
N TRP A 14 -11.38 -17.64 32.11
CA TRP A 14 -11.92 -16.95 30.94
C TRP A 14 -10.90 -16.00 30.29
N SER A 15 -10.12 -15.30 31.11
CA SER A 15 -9.06 -14.41 30.62
C SER A 15 -7.99 -15.19 29.86
N ALA A 16 -7.50 -16.30 30.44
CA ALA A 16 -6.48 -17.14 29.83
C ALA A 16 -6.95 -17.81 28.52
N THR A 17 -8.21 -18.25 28.46
CA THR A 17 -8.76 -18.94 27.28
C THR A 17 -9.05 -17.97 26.13
N PHE A 18 -9.54 -16.76 26.43
CA PHE A 18 -9.76 -15.71 25.43
C PHE A 18 -8.43 -15.19 24.84
N LEU A 19 -7.36 -15.17 25.65
CA LEU A 19 -6.00 -14.82 25.25
C LEU A 19 -5.37 -15.83 24.27
N CYS A 20 -5.68 -17.12 24.38
CA CYS A 20 -5.12 -18.15 23.49
C CYS A 20 -5.79 -18.24 22.11
N VAL A 21 -7.10 -17.98 22.00
CA VAL A 21 -7.85 -18.26 20.76
C VAL A 21 -7.73 -17.16 19.69
N VAL A 22 -7.44 -15.91 20.08
CA VAL A 22 -7.51 -14.79 19.12
C VAL A 22 -6.19 -14.53 18.36
N PHE A 23 -5.01 -14.97 18.84
CA PHE A 23 -3.75 -14.38 18.37
C PHE A 23 -2.57 -15.32 18.02
N ALA A 24 -2.81 -16.61 17.77
CA ALA A 24 -1.75 -17.57 17.37
C ALA A 24 -1.08 -17.31 15.99
N ARG A 25 -1.25 -16.14 15.35
CA ARG A 25 -0.78 -15.89 13.97
C ARG A 25 -0.17 -14.51 13.67
N GLN A 26 0.06 -13.64 14.66
CA GLN A 26 0.65 -12.31 14.42
C GLN A 26 2.06 -12.21 15.02
N GLY A 27 2.98 -11.51 14.34
CA GLY A 27 4.41 -11.46 14.69
C GLY A 27 4.73 -10.76 16.03
N PRO A 28 5.96 -10.94 16.56
CA PRO A 28 6.33 -10.67 17.96
C PRO A 28 6.23 -9.21 18.41
N ILE A 29 6.37 -8.23 17.51
CA ILE A 29 6.37 -6.80 17.88
C ILE A 29 4.94 -6.25 18.03
N VAL A 30 4.01 -6.71 17.19
CA VAL A 30 2.58 -6.32 17.29
C VAL A 30 1.96 -6.98 18.52
N ILE A 31 2.42 -8.18 18.88
CA ILE A 31 2.08 -8.86 20.11
C ILE A 31 2.35 -7.93 21.31
N HIS A 32 3.58 -7.47 21.57
CA HIS A 32 3.86 -6.72 22.80
C HIS A 32 3.00 -5.45 23.00
N GLY A 33 2.78 -4.64 21.95
CA GLY A 33 1.93 -3.44 22.07
C GLY A 33 0.46 -3.76 22.35
N THR A 34 -0.06 -4.80 21.70
CA THR A 34 -1.44 -5.25 21.90
C THR A 34 -1.62 -5.91 23.27
N TRP A 35 -0.60 -6.63 23.75
CA TRP A 35 -0.56 -7.21 25.11
C TRP A 35 -0.49 -6.14 26.18
N CYS A 36 0.34 -5.10 26.04
CA CYS A 36 0.33 -3.98 26.97
C CYS A 36 -1.02 -3.26 26.97
N PHE A 37 -1.61 -2.97 25.81
CA PHE A 37 -2.93 -2.32 25.75
C PHE A 37 -4.05 -3.20 26.32
N ALA A 38 -4.05 -4.50 26.04
CA ALA A 38 -5.01 -5.45 26.60
C ALA A 38 -4.80 -5.61 28.10
N PHE A 39 -3.57 -5.73 28.57
CA PHE A 39 -3.25 -5.85 29.99
C PHE A 39 -3.58 -4.57 30.75
N PHE A 40 -3.21 -3.38 30.26
CA PHE A 40 -3.58 -2.11 30.89
C PHE A 40 -5.07 -1.83 30.81
N SER A 41 -5.75 -2.25 29.74
CA SER A 41 -7.21 -2.10 29.68
C SER A 41 -7.91 -3.07 30.63
N ILE A 42 -7.49 -4.34 30.73
CA ILE A 42 -8.05 -5.32 31.67
C ILE A 42 -7.69 -4.96 33.12
N ALA A 43 -6.42 -4.68 33.41
CA ALA A 43 -5.97 -4.28 34.75
C ALA A 43 -6.55 -2.93 35.16
N GLY A 44 -6.64 -1.97 34.24
CA GLY A 44 -7.34 -0.70 34.45
C GLY A 44 -8.83 -0.90 34.72
N TRP A 45 -9.48 -1.84 34.02
CA TRP A 45 -10.86 -2.24 34.30
C TRP A 45 -11.02 -2.93 35.64
N GLN A 46 -10.12 -3.85 35.99
CA GLN A 46 -10.13 -4.53 37.29
C GLN A 46 -9.89 -3.53 38.43
N ALA A 47 -8.97 -2.59 38.26
CA ALA A 47 -8.71 -1.53 39.22
C ALA A 47 -9.91 -0.59 39.37
N LEU A 48 -10.57 -0.21 38.26
CA LEU A 48 -11.81 0.57 38.29
C LEU A 48 -12.94 -0.19 39.00
N CYS A 49 -13.17 -1.46 38.63
CA CYS A 49 -14.16 -2.31 39.28
C CYS A 49 -13.88 -2.48 40.78
N TYR A 50 -12.61 -2.68 41.16
CA TYR A 50 -12.19 -2.81 42.55
C TYR A 50 -12.36 -1.50 43.32
N TRP A 51 -12.03 -0.36 42.70
CA TRP A 51 -12.24 0.97 43.27
C TRP A 51 -13.74 1.26 43.50
N PHE A 52 -14.59 0.90 42.53
CA PHE A 52 -16.04 1.00 42.68
C PHE A 52 -16.60 0.04 43.74
N TRP A 53 -16.03 -1.16 43.86
CA TRP A 53 -16.42 -2.16 44.88
C TRP A 53 -16.06 -1.73 46.30
N TRP A 54 -14.92 -1.05 46.49
CA TRP A 54 -14.41 -0.64 47.80
C TRP A 54 -14.94 0.72 48.28
N SER A 55 -15.59 1.49 47.42
CA SER A 55 -16.17 2.78 47.81
C SER A 55 -17.38 2.57 48.75
N PRO A 56 -17.42 3.16 49.97
CA PRO A 56 -18.48 2.92 50.95
C PRO A 56 -19.85 3.53 50.61
N LEU A 57 -20.00 4.11 49.42
CA LEU A 57 -21.25 4.74 49.00
C LEU A 57 -22.11 3.72 48.24
N GLU A 58 -23.21 3.31 48.85
CA GLU A 58 -24.27 2.46 48.27
C GLU A 58 -24.83 2.96 46.91
N ARG A 59 -24.44 4.16 46.45
CA ARG A 59 -24.85 4.76 45.18
C ARG A 59 -23.92 4.45 43.98
N HIS A 60 -22.79 3.78 44.15
CA HIS A 60 -21.80 3.58 43.07
C HIS A 60 -21.84 2.20 42.38
N SER A 61 -22.70 1.28 42.80
CA SER A 61 -22.88 -0.03 42.13
C SER A 61 -23.31 0.10 40.65
N TYR A 62 -24.14 1.09 40.32
CA TYR A 62 -24.59 1.35 38.96
C TYR A 62 -23.48 1.87 38.04
N THR A 63 -22.51 2.62 38.57
CA THR A 63 -21.43 3.20 37.76
C THR A 63 -20.45 2.15 37.21
N GLY A 64 -20.14 1.12 38.00
CA GLY A 64 -19.33 -0.02 37.54
C GLY A 64 -20.04 -0.84 36.46
N LEU A 65 -21.35 -1.10 36.62
CA LEU A 65 -22.16 -1.81 35.62
C LEU A 65 -22.22 -1.03 34.29
N LEU A 66 -22.45 0.28 34.34
CA LEU A 66 -22.44 1.14 33.16
C LEU A 66 -21.09 1.10 32.43
N GLY A 67 -20.00 1.13 33.19
CA GLY A 67 -18.65 0.98 32.65
C GLY A 67 -18.44 -0.34 31.90
N LEU A 68 -18.81 -1.47 32.53
CA LEU A 68 -18.72 -2.79 31.92
C LEU A 68 -19.54 -2.87 30.64
N CYS A 69 -20.79 -2.37 30.66
CA CYS A 69 -21.66 -2.30 29.49
C CYS A 69 -21.04 -1.49 28.35
N LEU A 70 -20.39 -0.35 28.64
CA LEU A 70 -19.69 0.45 27.64
C LEU A 70 -18.50 -0.28 27.05
N ALA A 71 -17.66 -0.92 27.89
CA ALA A 71 -16.51 -1.70 27.42
C ALA A 71 -16.91 -2.89 26.55
N LEU A 72 -17.96 -3.62 26.95
CA LEU A 72 -18.54 -4.71 26.16
C LEU A 72 -19.07 -4.18 24.83
N THR A 73 -19.77 -3.04 24.84
CA THR A 73 -20.28 -2.40 23.61
C THR A 73 -19.14 -2.03 22.66
N VAL A 74 -18.05 -1.42 23.16
CA VAL A 74 -16.87 -1.08 22.35
C VAL A 74 -16.19 -2.34 21.80
N THR A 75 -16.06 -3.39 22.62
CA THR A 75 -15.42 -4.65 22.22
C THR A 75 -16.25 -5.39 21.16
N ILE A 76 -17.56 -5.50 21.36
CA ILE A 76 -18.51 -6.09 20.40
C ILE A 76 -18.51 -5.28 19.10
N SER A 77 -18.51 -3.95 19.20
CA SER A 77 -18.43 -3.06 18.02
C SER A 77 -17.15 -3.31 17.22
N ARG A 78 -15.98 -3.37 17.88
CA ARG A 78 -14.70 -3.70 17.22
C ARG A 78 -14.71 -5.08 16.57
N LEU A 79 -15.21 -6.10 17.27
CA LEU A 79 -15.32 -7.46 16.73
C LEU A 79 -16.25 -7.50 15.52
N ARG A 80 -17.37 -6.79 15.57
CA ARG A 80 -18.31 -6.64 14.44
C ARG A 80 -17.64 -5.96 13.25
N THR A 81 -16.91 -4.88 13.45
CA THR A 81 -16.15 -4.20 12.38
C THR A 81 -15.13 -5.14 11.75
N VAL A 82 -14.32 -5.84 12.56
CA VAL A 82 -13.33 -6.82 12.04
C VAL A 82 -14.01 -7.97 11.29
N HIS A 83 -15.13 -8.49 11.79
CA HIS A 83 -15.89 -9.54 11.12
C HIS A 83 -16.46 -9.06 9.78
N GLN A 84 -17.04 -7.85 9.75
CA GLN A 84 -17.53 -7.22 8.52
C GLN A 84 -16.40 -7.00 7.51
N SER A 85 -15.24 -6.48 7.93
CA SER A 85 -14.07 -6.32 7.05
C SER A 85 -13.57 -7.65 6.51
N LYS A 86 -13.52 -8.71 7.32
CA LYS A 86 -13.16 -10.06 6.85
C LYS A 86 -14.17 -10.62 5.86
N LYS A 87 -15.46 -10.38 6.07
CA LYS A 87 -16.51 -10.79 5.14
C LYS A 87 -16.36 -10.08 3.80
N LEU A 88 -16.18 -8.76 3.80
CA LEU A 88 -15.93 -7.97 2.59
C LEU A 88 -14.68 -8.46 1.86
N LEU A 89 -13.57 -8.66 2.56
CA LEU A 89 -12.33 -9.16 1.97
C LEU A 89 -12.52 -10.53 1.29
N ARG A 90 -13.30 -11.45 1.88
CA ARG A 90 -13.61 -12.74 1.27
C ARG A 90 -14.48 -12.61 0.03
N THR A 91 -15.42 -11.67 0.04
CA THR A 91 -16.25 -11.38 -1.12
C THR A 91 -15.40 -10.83 -2.27
N ASP A 92 -14.54 -9.85 -2.00
CA ASP A 92 -13.63 -9.29 -2.99
C ASP A 92 -12.67 -10.37 -3.51
N GLN A 93 -12.08 -11.17 -2.61
CA GLN A 93 -11.18 -12.26 -2.97
C GLN A 93 -11.86 -13.29 -3.88
N ALA A 94 -13.13 -13.61 -3.66
CA ALA A 94 -13.86 -14.53 -4.53
C ALA A 94 -14.02 -13.95 -5.95
N VAL A 95 -14.32 -12.66 -6.08
CA VAL A 95 -14.42 -11.98 -7.38
C VAL A 95 -13.08 -12.02 -8.12
N TYR A 96 -11.98 -11.73 -7.42
CA TYR A 96 -10.64 -11.83 -8.01
C TYR A 96 -10.29 -13.26 -8.43
N GLU A 97 -10.67 -14.26 -7.65
CA GLU A 97 -10.38 -15.66 -7.97
C GLU A 97 -11.19 -16.16 -9.17
N ASP A 98 -12.43 -15.69 -9.35
CA ASP A 98 -13.23 -15.97 -10.54
C ASP A 98 -12.60 -15.38 -11.80
N VAL A 99 -12.10 -14.13 -11.73
CA VAL A 99 -11.35 -13.50 -12.84
C VAL A 99 -10.06 -14.25 -13.12
N TRP A 100 -9.34 -14.66 -12.06
CA TRP A 100 -8.11 -15.43 -12.20
C TRP A 100 -8.36 -16.79 -12.87
N LYS A 101 -9.41 -17.50 -12.46
CA LYS A 101 -9.80 -18.79 -13.02
C LYS A 101 -9.99 -18.69 -14.53
N LYS A 102 -10.76 -17.69 -15.00
CA LYS A 102 -10.98 -17.40 -16.42
C LYS A 102 -9.67 -17.23 -17.20
N HIS A 103 -8.71 -16.47 -16.66
CA HIS A 103 -7.40 -16.28 -17.32
C HIS A 103 -6.49 -17.50 -17.21
N SER A 104 -6.60 -18.30 -16.15
CA SER A 104 -5.75 -19.47 -15.93
C SER A 104 -6.18 -20.70 -16.75
N GLU A 105 -7.46 -20.77 -17.13
CA GLU A 105 -8.02 -21.82 -17.99
C GLU A 105 -7.78 -21.56 -19.48
N ASP A 106 -7.50 -20.30 -19.86
CA ASP A 106 -7.11 -19.92 -21.21
C ASP A 106 -5.68 -20.40 -21.54
N GLU A 107 -5.55 -21.21 -22.58
CA GLU A 107 -4.28 -21.88 -22.95
C GLU A 107 -3.19 -20.87 -23.32
N ASP A 108 -3.54 -19.82 -24.06
CA ASP A 108 -2.63 -18.75 -24.46
C ASP A 108 -2.12 -17.97 -23.25
N SER A 109 -3.01 -17.63 -22.32
CA SER A 109 -2.66 -16.99 -21.06
C SER A 109 -1.77 -17.87 -20.18
N ARG A 110 -2.03 -19.18 -20.11
CA ARG A 110 -1.20 -20.12 -19.34
C ARG A 110 0.23 -20.20 -19.85
N ALA A 111 0.42 -20.31 -21.16
CA ALA A 111 1.75 -20.30 -21.77
C ALA A 111 2.50 -18.99 -21.47
N CYS A 112 1.79 -17.85 -21.47
CA CYS A 112 2.36 -16.56 -21.10
C CYS A 112 2.74 -16.48 -19.61
N ILE A 113 1.92 -17.01 -18.70
CA ILE A 113 2.23 -17.08 -17.26
C ILE A 113 3.49 -17.92 -17.01
N GLU A 114 3.58 -19.10 -17.62
CA GLU A 114 4.76 -19.97 -17.52
C GLU A 114 6.01 -19.32 -18.12
N HIS A 115 5.87 -18.58 -19.22
CA HIS A 115 6.96 -17.79 -19.79
C HIS A 115 7.39 -16.66 -18.84
N LEU A 116 6.44 -15.93 -18.26
CA LEU A 116 6.71 -14.87 -17.31
C LEU A 116 7.45 -15.40 -16.08
N GLU A 117 7.04 -16.54 -15.52
CA GLU A 117 7.77 -17.18 -14.40
C GLU A 117 9.23 -17.48 -14.75
N ARG A 118 9.51 -17.95 -15.97
CA ARG A 118 10.88 -18.18 -16.43
C ARG A 118 11.66 -16.87 -16.54
N VAL A 119 11.06 -15.82 -17.09
CA VAL A 119 11.68 -14.49 -17.19
C VAL A 119 12.02 -13.95 -15.80
N VAL A 120 11.10 -14.05 -14.85
CA VAL A 120 11.31 -13.60 -13.46
C VAL A 120 12.50 -14.33 -12.84
N ARG A 121 12.53 -15.67 -12.93
CA ARG A 121 13.66 -16.49 -12.47
C ARG A 121 14.99 -16.12 -13.11
N MET A 122 15.00 -15.82 -14.41
CA MET A 122 16.22 -15.41 -15.13
C MET A 122 16.75 -14.05 -14.69
N ILE A 123 15.86 -13.11 -14.37
CA ILE A 123 16.25 -11.80 -13.83
C ILE A 123 16.87 -11.99 -12.42
N GLY A 124 16.56 -13.09 -11.72
CA GLY A 124 17.18 -13.45 -10.44
C GLY A 124 16.72 -12.55 -9.30
N LEU A 125 15.53 -11.96 -9.42
CA LEU A 125 14.94 -11.03 -8.45
C LEU A 125 13.77 -11.64 -7.68
N ASP A 126 13.67 -12.97 -7.68
CA ASP A 126 12.57 -13.73 -7.11
C ASP A 126 12.45 -13.53 -5.59
N ASP A 127 11.21 -13.38 -5.15
CA ASP A 127 10.82 -12.58 -3.99
C ASP A 127 10.86 -13.32 -2.64
N HIS A 128 11.62 -14.40 -2.53
CA HIS A 128 11.69 -15.16 -1.26
C HIS A 128 12.48 -14.45 -0.16
N GLY A 129 13.17 -13.34 -0.48
CA GLY A 129 13.83 -12.48 0.49
C GLY A 129 12.91 -11.39 1.04
N SER A 130 12.75 -11.32 2.37
CA SER A 130 12.04 -10.21 3.02
C SER A 130 12.53 -8.84 2.54
N CYS A 131 11.62 -7.85 2.44
CA CYS A 131 11.90 -6.46 2.00
C CYS A 131 13.17 -5.85 2.63
N GLN A 132 13.52 -6.27 3.84
CA GLN A 132 14.71 -5.81 4.56
C GLN A 132 16.03 -6.24 3.90
N GLN A 133 16.07 -7.42 3.27
CA GLN A 133 17.30 -7.95 2.68
C GLN A 133 17.70 -7.16 1.42
N HIS A 134 16.71 -6.68 0.66
CA HIS A 134 16.96 -5.87 -0.53
C HIS A 134 17.51 -4.47 -0.19
N ASN A 135 17.00 -3.82 0.86
CA ASN A 135 17.53 -2.53 1.31
C ASN A 135 18.94 -2.63 1.89
N ARG A 136 19.28 -3.75 2.54
CA ARG A 136 20.67 -4.02 2.97
C ARG A 136 21.62 -4.15 1.79
N LEU A 137 21.27 -4.96 0.79
CA LEU A 137 22.07 -5.12 -0.43
C LEU A 137 22.24 -3.80 -1.19
N ARG A 138 21.25 -2.90 -1.10
CA ARG A 138 21.29 -1.58 -1.72
C ARG A 138 22.27 -0.62 -1.03
N ALA A 139 22.29 -0.59 0.30
CA ALA A 139 23.22 0.24 1.05
C ALA A 139 24.69 -0.21 0.83
N ASP A 140 24.90 -1.52 0.69
CA ASP A 140 26.23 -2.10 0.50
C ASP A 140 26.75 -1.98 -0.94
N ARG A 141 25.86 -1.83 -1.94
CA ARG A 141 26.23 -1.71 -3.36
C ARG A 141 26.54 -0.29 -3.81
N LEU A 142 26.18 0.73 -3.03
CA LEU A 142 26.54 2.10 -3.36
C LEU A 142 28.03 2.30 -3.11
N SER A 143 28.77 2.64 -4.15
CA SER A 143 30.16 3.06 -3.99
C SER A 143 30.23 4.23 -3.00
N THR A 144 31.30 4.28 -2.19
CA THR A 144 31.54 5.41 -1.27
C THR A 144 31.47 6.74 -2.00
N ALA A 145 31.89 6.78 -3.28
CA ALA A 145 31.77 7.95 -4.15
C ALA A 145 30.32 8.35 -4.45
N GLN A 146 29.42 7.42 -4.77
CA GLN A 146 28.00 7.70 -4.96
C GLN A 146 27.35 8.18 -3.67
N ARG A 147 27.71 7.55 -2.55
CA ARG A 147 27.23 7.94 -1.21
C ARG A 147 27.64 9.37 -0.88
N GLN A 148 28.91 9.70 -1.12
CA GLN A 148 29.46 11.03 -0.92
C GLN A 148 28.78 12.04 -1.85
N ARG A 149 28.63 11.71 -3.13
CA ARG A 149 27.91 12.56 -4.10
C ARG A 149 26.50 12.84 -3.64
N TYR A 150 25.74 11.83 -3.23
CA TYR A 150 24.37 12.02 -2.74
C TYR A 150 24.31 12.93 -1.51
N LEU A 151 25.27 12.82 -0.59
CA LEU A 151 25.36 13.69 0.59
C LEU A 151 25.78 15.12 0.22
N THR A 152 26.71 15.30 -0.72
CA THR A 152 27.21 16.62 -1.15
C THR A 152 26.32 17.33 -2.16
N GLN A 153 25.60 16.56 -2.98
CA GLN A 153 24.65 17.01 -3.99
C GLN A 153 23.23 16.95 -3.47
N GLN A 154 23.00 16.66 -2.17
CA GLN A 154 21.72 17.00 -1.55
C GLN A 154 21.54 18.46 -1.87
N PRO A 155 20.65 18.76 -2.83
CA PRO A 155 20.65 20.07 -3.38
C PRO A 155 20.28 20.95 -2.20
N HIS A 156 21.07 22.00 -1.97
CA HIS A 156 20.47 23.23 -1.51
C HIS A 156 19.50 23.63 -2.64
N LEU A 157 18.39 22.87 -2.80
CA LEU A 157 17.29 23.18 -3.68
C LEU A 157 16.92 24.54 -3.20
N ASN A 158 17.29 25.53 -4.00
CA ASN A 158 17.17 26.91 -3.66
C ASN A 158 15.71 27.06 -3.24
N PRO A 159 15.40 27.38 -1.96
CA PRO A 159 14.03 27.32 -1.43
C PRO A 159 13.06 28.19 -2.26
N HIS A 160 13.61 29.09 -3.08
CA HIS A 160 12.92 29.92 -4.04
C HIS A 160 12.38 29.23 -5.31
N VAL A 161 12.78 27.99 -5.65
CA VAL A 161 12.28 27.31 -6.87
C VAL A 161 10.94 26.58 -6.63
N PHE A 162 10.59 26.28 -5.37
CA PHE A 162 9.28 25.72 -5.02
C PHE A 162 8.65 26.40 -3.78
N PRO A 163 8.33 27.71 -3.83
CA PRO A 163 7.88 28.46 -2.65
C PRO A 163 6.48 28.08 -2.15
N LEU A 164 5.66 27.44 -2.99
CA LEU A 164 4.22 27.30 -2.74
C LEU A 164 3.79 26.02 -2.01
N PHE A 165 4.70 25.07 -1.75
CA PHE A 165 4.34 23.78 -1.15
C PHE A 165 5.14 23.40 0.11
N TRP A 166 6.10 24.22 0.55
CA TRP A 166 7.06 23.82 1.60
C TRP A 166 6.76 24.33 3.01
N ASP A 167 5.76 25.18 3.20
CA ASP A 167 5.41 25.71 4.53
C ASP A 167 4.60 24.72 5.39
N ILE A 168 4.44 23.48 4.90
CA ILE A 168 3.90 22.39 5.69
C ILE A 168 5.06 21.83 6.50
N GLY A 169 5.17 22.33 7.74
CA GLY A 169 6.25 22.08 8.69
C GLY A 169 6.90 20.70 8.57
N HIS A 170 8.24 20.67 8.62
CA HIS A 170 9.06 19.47 8.62
C HIS A 170 8.37 18.33 9.38
N TRP A 171 7.79 17.39 8.64
CA TRP A 171 7.14 16.21 9.23
C TRP A 171 8.24 15.31 9.76
N TYR A 172 8.74 15.66 10.93
CA TYR A 172 9.68 14.86 11.68
C TYR A 172 8.93 13.64 12.15
N VAL A 173 9.28 12.49 11.60
CA VAL A 173 8.71 11.24 12.05
C VAL A 173 9.59 10.74 13.20
N PRO A 174 9.08 10.68 14.45
CA PRO A 174 9.90 10.37 15.61
C PRO A 174 10.46 8.95 15.52
N GLY A 175 11.79 8.85 15.38
CA GLY A 175 12.54 7.61 15.35
C GLY A 175 14.03 7.91 15.40
N ARG A 176 14.85 6.99 15.92
CA ARG A 176 16.31 7.11 15.75
C ARG A 176 16.62 6.87 14.27
N PRO A 177 17.14 7.87 13.53
CA PRO A 177 17.54 7.66 12.15
C PRO A 177 18.59 6.56 12.12
N ASP A 178 18.43 5.60 11.21
CA ASP A 178 19.50 4.64 10.94
C ASP A 178 20.70 5.42 10.39
N PRO A 179 21.88 5.42 11.06
CA PRO A 179 23.05 6.14 10.58
C PRO A 179 23.55 5.64 9.21
N ARG A 180 23.04 4.48 8.74
CA ARG A 180 23.33 3.95 7.41
C ARG A 180 22.37 4.46 6.35
N SER A 181 21.19 4.96 6.72
CA SER A 181 20.21 5.47 5.77
C SER A 181 20.65 6.82 5.22
N LEU A 182 20.69 6.94 3.89
CA LEU A 182 20.94 8.21 3.20
C LEU A 182 19.74 9.16 3.25
N VAL A 183 18.56 8.61 3.52
CA VAL A 183 17.30 9.33 3.58
C VAL A 183 16.89 9.42 5.03
N SER A 184 16.80 10.64 5.55
CA SER A 184 16.47 10.91 6.95
C SER A 184 15.05 11.43 7.13
N SER A 185 14.41 11.93 6.07
CA SER A 185 13.06 12.49 6.16
C SER A 185 12.14 12.06 5.02
N LEU A 186 10.84 12.11 5.27
CA LEU A 186 9.81 11.85 4.27
C LEU A 186 9.82 12.89 3.15
N SER A 187 10.09 14.16 3.48
CA SER A 187 10.18 15.25 2.49
C SER A 187 11.28 14.98 1.46
N GLN A 188 12.44 14.45 1.87
CA GLN A 188 13.51 14.04 0.94
C GLN A 188 13.02 12.96 -0.03
N VAL A 189 12.29 11.95 0.45
CA VAL A 189 11.69 10.91 -0.41
C VAL A 189 10.76 11.55 -1.43
N TYR A 190 9.83 12.39 -0.99
CA TYR A 190 8.87 13.05 -1.89
C TYR A 190 9.54 13.92 -2.94
N THR A 191 10.55 14.69 -2.56
CA THR A 191 11.31 15.54 -3.49
C THR A 191 11.96 14.68 -4.57
N ALA A 192 12.69 13.65 -4.16
CA ALA A 192 13.40 12.78 -5.08
C ALA A 192 12.42 11.95 -5.94
N SER A 193 11.28 11.56 -5.37
CA SER A 193 10.20 10.88 -6.09
C SER A 193 9.48 11.79 -7.07
N ALA A 194 9.30 13.09 -6.80
CA ALA A 194 8.69 14.01 -7.74
C ALA A 194 9.53 14.16 -9.01
N VAL A 195 10.85 14.28 -8.86
CA VAL A 195 11.79 14.30 -9.98
C VAL A 195 11.76 12.97 -10.73
N ALA A 196 11.91 11.85 -10.02
CA ALA A 196 11.88 10.52 -10.63
C ALA A 196 10.56 10.23 -11.35
N ASN A 197 9.44 10.76 -10.86
CA ASN A 197 8.11 10.63 -11.46
C ASN A 197 8.08 11.26 -12.85
N LEU A 198 8.67 12.44 -13.03
CA LEU A 198 8.73 13.10 -14.34
C LEU A 198 9.56 12.28 -15.34
N LEU A 199 10.72 11.77 -14.91
CA LEU A 199 11.60 10.95 -15.77
C LEU A 199 10.96 9.59 -16.10
N LEU A 200 10.30 8.97 -15.12
CA LEU A 200 9.62 7.70 -15.31
C LEU A 200 8.39 7.83 -16.22
N LEU A 201 7.68 8.97 -16.16
CA LEU A 201 6.50 9.22 -16.97
C LEU A 201 6.78 9.00 -18.46
N GLU A 202 7.88 9.53 -18.98
CA GLU A 202 8.26 9.37 -20.39
C GLU A 202 8.50 7.91 -20.76
N ARG A 203 9.12 7.15 -19.84
CA ARG A 203 9.37 5.72 -20.02
C ARG A 203 8.10 4.91 -20.03
N VAL A 204 7.20 5.17 -19.07
CA VAL A 204 5.89 4.52 -18.98
C VAL A 204 5.07 4.75 -20.24
N LYS A 205 5.07 5.97 -20.80
CA LYS A 205 4.42 6.27 -22.08
C LYS A 205 5.01 5.45 -23.22
N ASN A 206 6.33 5.34 -23.29
CA ASN A 206 7.00 4.54 -24.31
C ASN A 206 6.69 3.05 -24.18
N TRP A 207 6.75 2.49 -22.96
CA TRP A 207 6.41 1.10 -22.71
C TRP A 207 4.96 0.82 -23.08
N ALA A 208 4.02 1.68 -22.66
CA ALA A 208 2.62 1.56 -23.04
C ALA A 208 2.42 1.60 -24.56
N ARG A 209 3.13 2.48 -25.29
CA ARG A 209 3.06 2.55 -26.76
C ARG A 209 3.52 1.26 -27.42
N VAL A 210 4.64 0.69 -26.97
CA VAL A 210 5.26 -0.50 -27.60
C VAL A 210 4.48 -1.76 -27.27
N SER A 211 3.91 -1.87 -26.07
CA SER A 211 3.26 -3.09 -25.58
C SER A 211 1.74 -2.99 -25.53
N SER A 212 1.11 -2.12 -26.32
CA SER A 212 -0.35 -1.95 -26.33
C SER A 212 -0.96 -1.70 -24.94
N GLY A 213 -0.23 -0.97 -24.09
CA GLY A 213 -0.66 -0.62 -22.75
C GLY A 213 -1.76 0.43 -22.76
N MET A 214 -2.76 0.21 -21.92
CA MET A 214 -3.88 1.10 -21.70
C MET A 214 -3.68 1.92 -20.42
N VAL A 215 -4.26 3.11 -20.42
CA VAL A 215 -4.34 4.02 -19.28
C VAL A 215 -5.78 4.34 -18.95
N ARG A 216 -6.04 4.70 -17.69
CA ARG A 216 -7.38 5.07 -17.24
C ARG A 216 -7.71 6.49 -17.69
N VAL A 217 -8.81 6.64 -18.39
CA VAL A 217 -9.42 7.93 -18.75
C VAL A 217 -10.57 8.18 -17.78
N LEU A 218 -10.64 9.40 -17.25
CA LEU A 218 -11.75 9.79 -16.39
C LEU A 218 -12.93 10.21 -17.28
N ASP A 219 -14.05 9.52 -17.12
CA ASP A 219 -15.34 9.95 -17.63
C ASP A 219 -15.84 11.09 -16.74
N ILE A 220 -15.36 12.30 -17.05
CA ILE A 220 -15.95 13.53 -16.52
C ILE A 220 -17.17 13.75 -17.39
N GLU A 221 -18.30 13.19 -16.96
CA GLU A 221 -19.59 13.65 -17.50
C GLU A 221 -19.64 15.16 -17.24
N PRO A 222 -19.83 15.99 -18.28
CA PRO A 222 -19.99 17.41 -18.08
C PRO A 222 -21.17 17.56 -17.13
N ALA A 223 -20.94 18.15 -15.95
CA ALA A 223 -21.95 18.30 -14.92
C ALA A 223 -23.20 18.89 -15.56
N GLU A 224 -24.23 18.07 -15.77
CA GLU A 224 -25.48 18.58 -16.33
C GLU A 224 -25.96 19.67 -15.38
N PRO A 225 -26.34 20.86 -15.90
CA PRO A 225 -26.72 21.98 -15.07
C PRO A 225 -27.89 21.54 -14.20
N ALA A 226 -27.63 21.43 -12.90
CA ALA A 226 -28.56 20.89 -11.91
C ALA A 226 -29.95 21.48 -12.09
N HIS A 227 -30.84 20.73 -12.75
CA HIS A 227 -32.22 21.11 -12.92
C HIS A 227 -32.96 20.86 -11.60
N GLY A 228 -32.85 21.83 -10.69
CA GLY A 228 -33.83 22.23 -9.67
C GLY A 228 -34.51 21.18 -8.78
N GLY A 229 -34.10 19.92 -8.81
CA GLY A 229 -34.71 18.85 -8.04
C GLY A 229 -34.02 18.69 -6.69
N GLU A 230 -34.74 18.94 -5.61
CA GLU A 230 -34.40 18.52 -4.25
C GLU A 230 -34.42 16.98 -4.16
N GLY A 231 -33.41 16.34 -4.78
CA GLY A 231 -33.27 14.89 -4.84
C GLY A 231 -32.08 14.43 -4.02
N GLU A 232 -32.32 13.40 -3.20
CA GLU A 232 -31.39 12.75 -2.28
C GLU A 232 -29.94 12.68 -2.78
N GLY A 233 -29.00 13.07 -1.91
CA GLY A 233 -27.58 13.11 -2.19
C GLY A 233 -27.00 11.73 -2.53
N VAL A 234 -27.07 11.36 -3.81
CA VAL A 234 -26.27 10.29 -4.38
C VAL A 234 -24.82 10.67 -4.17
N SER A 235 -24.12 9.87 -3.36
CA SER A 235 -22.70 10.02 -3.07
C SER A 235 -21.94 10.14 -4.39
N MET A 236 -21.38 11.33 -4.65
CA MET A 236 -20.59 11.69 -5.84
C MET A 236 -19.38 10.77 -6.09
N ARG A 237 -19.11 9.80 -5.21
CA ARG A 237 -18.03 8.81 -5.36
C ARG A 237 -18.41 7.60 -6.21
N ASP A 238 -19.70 7.31 -6.43
CA ASP A 238 -20.11 6.06 -7.08
C ASP A 238 -20.17 6.12 -8.62
N SER A 239 -20.06 7.31 -9.22
CA SER A 239 -20.19 7.49 -10.68
C SER A 239 -18.87 7.61 -11.46
N ILE A 240 -17.69 7.62 -10.81
CA ILE A 240 -16.40 7.70 -11.53
C ILE A 240 -15.99 6.30 -12.02
N ARG A 241 -16.78 5.72 -12.92
CA ARG A 241 -16.26 4.64 -13.79
C ARG A 241 -15.29 5.30 -14.76
N GLY A 242 -14.09 4.78 -14.84
CA GLY A 242 -13.13 5.21 -15.86
C GLY A 242 -13.02 4.11 -16.90
N SER A 243 -13.05 4.48 -18.16
CA SER A 243 -12.70 3.60 -19.27
C SER A 243 -11.17 3.44 -19.39
N PHE A 244 -10.73 2.30 -19.90
CA PHE A 244 -9.33 2.08 -20.28
C PHE A 244 -9.18 2.31 -21.77
N VAL A 245 -8.21 3.14 -22.14
CA VAL A 245 -7.95 3.55 -23.52
C VAL A 245 -6.49 3.28 -23.84
N LEU A 246 -6.20 2.83 -25.06
CA LEU A 246 -4.83 2.59 -25.51
C LEU A 246 -4.02 3.88 -25.47
N TRP A 247 -2.77 3.80 -25.02
CA TRP A 247 -1.92 4.99 -24.94
C TRP A 247 -1.72 5.67 -26.31
N SER A 248 -1.66 4.88 -27.39
CA SER A 248 -1.56 5.39 -28.76
C SER A 248 -2.77 6.25 -29.16
N GLU A 249 -3.97 5.93 -28.69
CA GLU A 249 -5.18 6.71 -28.96
C GLU A 249 -5.16 8.02 -28.15
N VAL A 250 -4.76 7.94 -26.88
CA VAL A 250 -4.59 9.11 -25.99
C VAL A 250 -3.56 10.09 -26.54
N GLU A 251 -2.48 9.60 -27.16
CA GLU A 251 -1.44 10.45 -27.74
C GLU A 251 -1.93 11.25 -28.96
N ASN A 252 -2.84 10.67 -29.73
CA ASN A 252 -3.40 11.26 -30.94
C ASN A 252 -4.59 12.19 -30.68
N ASP A 253 -5.27 12.06 -29.54
CA ASP A 253 -6.44 12.87 -29.18
C ASP A 253 -6.15 13.80 -27.97
N PRO A 254 -6.03 15.12 -28.18
CA PRO A 254 -5.85 16.10 -27.10
C PRO A 254 -6.95 16.07 -26.04
N ALA A 255 -8.19 15.73 -26.39
CA ALA A 255 -9.31 15.68 -25.46
C ALA A 255 -9.17 14.48 -24.50
N LEU A 256 -8.80 13.31 -25.02
CA LEU A 256 -8.48 12.14 -24.19
C LEU A 256 -7.26 12.39 -23.32
N LYS A 257 -6.23 13.04 -23.85
CA LYS A 257 -5.02 13.41 -23.10
C LYS A 257 -5.33 14.31 -21.90
N ALA A 258 -6.24 15.28 -22.05
CA ALA A 258 -6.67 16.15 -20.96
C ALA A 258 -7.46 15.41 -19.87
N ARG A 259 -8.15 14.32 -20.24
CA ARG A 259 -8.96 13.47 -19.33
C ARG A 259 -8.19 12.29 -18.75
N THR A 260 -7.00 12.01 -19.25
CA THR A 260 -6.19 10.89 -18.80
C THR A 260 -5.65 11.19 -17.40
N ALA A 261 -6.04 10.36 -16.44
CA ALA A 261 -5.49 10.45 -15.09
C ALA A 261 -4.09 9.84 -15.09
N MET A 262 -3.07 10.68 -15.33
CA MET A 262 -1.71 10.26 -15.03
C MET A 262 -1.61 10.00 -13.54
N ALA A 263 -0.89 8.94 -13.18
CA ALA A 263 -0.81 8.51 -11.80
C ALA A 263 -0.25 9.62 -10.91
N ALA A 264 -1.09 10.09 -9.98
CA ALA A 264 -0.68 11.05 -8.99
C ALA A 264 0.28 10.38 -7.99
N MET A 265 1.25 11.16 -7.49
CA MET A 265 2.08 10.71 -6.38
C MET A 265 1.21 10.31 -5.18
N LYS A 266 1.69 9.35 -4.41
CA LYS A 266 1.00 8.89 -3.20
C LYS A 266 0.74 10.08 -2.27
N ARG A 267 -0.48 10.20 -1.74
CA ARG A 267 -0.82 11.26 -0.78
C ARG A 267 0.01 11.11 0.51
N HIS A 268 0.46 12.23 1.08
CA HIS A 268 1.25 12.28 2.30
C HIS A 268 0.63 11.48 3.45
N SER A 269 -0.68 11.65 3.69
CA SER A 269 -1.40 10.92 4.75
C SER A 269 -1.30 9.39 4.58
N ARG A 270 -1.44 8.89 3.35
CA ARG A 270 -1.32 7.44 3.04
C ARG A 270 0.12 6.95 3.12
N ALA A 271 1.11 7.78 2.77
CA ALA A 271 2.51 7.45 2.94
C ALA A 271 2.88 7.33 4.44
N ILE A 272 2.43 8.28 5.26
CA ILE A 272 2.61 8.27 6.72
C ILE A 272 1.95 7.02 7.32
N GLU A 273 0.70 6.73 6.96
CA GLU A 273 -0.01 5.54 7.43
C GLU A 273 0.77 4.26 7.11
N LYS A 274 1.24 4.13 5.85
CA LYS A 274 2.04 2.98 5.42
C LYS A 274 3.38 2.89 6.15
N LEU A 275 4.03 4.03 6.36
CA LEU A 275 5.31 4.13 7.07
C LEU A 275 5.21 3.59 8.51
N TYR A 276 4.16 4.00 9.24
CA TYR A 276 3.91 3.50 10.60
C TYR A 276 3.51 2.02 10.61
N ARG A 277 2.66 1.59 9.68
CA ARG A 277 2.12 0.22 9.66
C ARG A 277 3.14 -0.83 9.21
N CYS A 278 3.99 -0.49 8.24
CA CYS A 278 4.78 -1.48 7.51
C CYS A 278 6.29 -1.33 7.68
N TYR A 279 6.79 -0.12 7.99
CA TYR A 279 8.21 0.20 7.84
C TYR A 279 8.86 0.72 9.12
N SER A 280 8.24 0.52 10.28
CA SER A 280 8.80 0.92 11.58
C SER A 280 9.34 2.35 11.59
N ASN A 281 8.62 3.23 10.91
CA ASN A 281 8.97 4.64 10.78
C ASN A 281 10.23 4.98 9.98
N GLN A 282 10.68 4.12 9.06
CA GLN A 282 11.85 4.35 8.21
C GLN A 282 11.47 4.80 6.79
N PRO A 283 11.61 6.10 6.43
CA PRO A 283 11.13 6.62 5.15
C PRO A 283 11.85 6.01 3.93
N SER A 284 13.10 5.57 4.10
CA SER A 284 13.89 4.92 3.04
C SER A 284 13.27 3.63 2.49
N HIS A 285 12.29 3.05 3.20
CA HIS A 285 11.59 1.84 2.80
C HIS A 285 10.30 2.11 2.00
N LEU A 286 9.89 3.38 1.84
CA LEU A 286 8.77 3.76 0.98
C LEU A 286 9.22 3.77 -0.48
N LEU A 287 8.81 2.76 -1.23
CA LEU A 287 9.20 2.58 -2.65
C LEU A 287 8.08 2.96 -3.63
N ASP A 288 6.88 3.27 -3.12
CA ASP A 288 5.65 3.46 -3.91
C ASP A 288 5.09 4.89 -3.81
N ILE A 289 5.98 5.88 -3.66
CA ILE A 289 5.58 7.30 -3.70
C ILE A 289 5.26 7.72 -5.14
N SER A 290 6.19 7.47 -6.07
CA SER A 290 5.91 7.51 -7.52
C SER A 290 5.53 6.11 -7.96
N ARG A 291 4.30 5.98 -8.48
CA ARG A 291 3.76 4.69 -8.91
C ARG A 291 2.94 4.86 -10.16
N TYR A 292 3.03 3.91 -11.09
CA TYR A 292 2.23 3.86 -12.30
C TYR A 292 1.50 2.52 -12.41
N ALA A 293 0.37 2.53 -13.10
CA ALA A 293 -0.37 1.33 -13.45
C ALA A 293 -0.56 1.31 -14.97
N LEU A 294 -0.13 0.23 -15.61
CA LEU A 294 -0.43 -0.06 -17.01
C LEU A 294 -1.40 -1.24 -17.06
N VAL A 295 -2.45 -1.09 -17.86
CA VAL A 295 -3.51 -2.08 -17.99
C VAL A 295 -3.45 -2.72 -19.37
N PHE A 296 -3.65 -4.03 -19.44
CA PHE A 296 -3.53 -4.80 -20.66
C PHE A 296 -4.76 -5.65 -20.88
N LYS A 297 -5.23 -5.72 -22.12
CA LYS A 297 -6.38 -6.57 -22.48
C LYS A 297 -5.98 -8.05 -22.53
N ALA A 298 -4.77 -8.35 -23.02
CA ALA A 298 -4.24 -9.69 -23.16
C ALA A 298 -2.98 -9.93 -22.32
N MET A 299 -2.82 -11.16 -21.83
CA MET A 299 -1.63 -11.57 -21.06
C MET A 299 -0.34 -11.46 -21.87
N LYS A 300 -0.42 -11.69 -23.18
CA LYS A 300 0.72 -11.59 -24.11
C LYS A 300 1.32 -10.19 -24.12
N ASP A 301 0.49 -9.16 -24.16
CA ASP A 301 0.92 -7.75 -24.19
C ASP A 301 1.58 -7.36 -22.85
N LEU A 302 1.04 -7.85 -21.74
CA LEU A 302 1.65 -7.70 -20.41
C LEU A 302 3.05 -8.33 -20.36
N CYS A 303 3.20 -9.56 -20.85
CA CYS A 303 4.49 -10.25 -20.90
C CYS A 303 5.49 -9.53 -21.81
N MET A 304 5.02 -9.02 -22.96
CA MET A 304 5.82 -8.16 -23.84
C MET A 304 6.30 -6.91 -23.09
N CYS A 305 5.42 -6.26 -22.33
CA CYS A 305 5.77 -5.08 -21.54
C CYS A 305 6.88 -5.37 -20.52
N VAL A 306 6.82 -6.51 -19.82
CA VAL A 306 7.90 -6.95 -18.91
C VAL A 306 9.24 -7.08 -19.65
N GLY A 307 9.22 -7.67 -20.85
CA GLY A 307 10.40 -7.76 -21.72
C GLY A 307 10.94 -6.39 -22.13
N VAL A 308 10.06 -5.47 -22.55
CA VAL A 308 10.42 -4.09 -22.92
C VAL A 308 11.04 -3.33 -21.75
N ILE A 309 10.45 -3.42 -20.56
CA ILE A 309 10.98 -2.78 -19.34
C ILE A 309 12.35 -3.37 -18.98
N SER A 310 12.50 -4.69 -19.08
CA SER A 310 13.75 -5.37 -18.75
C SER A 310 14.89 -5.08 -19.72
N ALA A 311 14.56 -4.72 -20.97
CA ALA A 311 15.52 -4.37 -22.02
C ALA A 311 15.81 -2.86 -22.12
N ASP A 312 15.15 -2.00 -21.33
CA ASP A 312 15.38 -0.56 -21.38
C ASP A 312 16.62 -0.18 -20.54
N ASP A 313 17.71 0.17 -21.23
CA ASP A 313 19.00 0.55 -20.64
C ASP A 313 18.93 1.77 -19.69
N ASN A 314 17.84 2.54 -19.76
CA ASN A 314 17.66 3.72 -18.91
C ASN A 314 16.98 3.40 -17.58
N VAL A 315 16.58 2.14 -17.36
CA VAL A 315 16.01 1.70 -16.09
C VAL A 315 16.76 0.52 -15.53
N ARG A 316 16.76 0.43 -14.21
CA ARG A 316 17.27 -0.73 -13.48
C ARG A 316 16.14 -1.34 -12.69
N VAL A 317 15.78 -2.58 -13.01
CA VAL A 317 14.81 -3.35 -12.21
C VAL A 317 15.49 -3.77 -10.90
N GLU A 318 14.87 -3.39 -9.79
CA GLU A 318 15.32 -3.73 -8.43
C GLU A 318 14.54 -4.92 -7.87
N ARG A 319 13.25 -5.04 -8.21
CA ARG A 319 12.41 -6.14 -7.72
C ARG A 319 11.28 -6.40 -8.71
N LEU A 320 10.94 -7.68 -8.89
CA LEU A 320 9.79 -8.08 -9.66
C LEU A 320 8.97 -9.08 -8.84
N LYS A 321 7.70 -8.75 -8.57
CA LYS A 321 6.72 -9.66 -7.96
C LYS A 321 5.72 -10.09 -9.01
N ASN A 322 5.72 -11.37 -9.35
CA ASN A 322 4.67 -11.95 -10.17
C ASN A 322 3.59 -12.52 -9.26
N ARG A 323 2.41 -11.89 -9.19
CA ARG A 323 1.23 -12.40 -8.45
C ARG A 323 0.23 -13.12 -9.36
N LEU A 324 0.56 -13.24 -10.65
CA LEU A 324 -0.14 -14.04 -11.65
C LEU A 324 0.43 -15.46 -11.73
N THR A 325 1.33 -15.88 -10.83
CA THR A 325 1.76 -17.29 -10.75
C THR A 325 0.71 -18.14 -10.05
N HIS A 326 0.57 -19.40 -10.46
CA HIS A 326 -0.25 -20.39 -9.76
C HIS A 326 0.24 -20.65 -8.32
N SER A 327 1.50 -20.36 -8.02
CA SER A 327 2.08 -20.51 -6.69
C SER A 327 1.77 -19.34 -5.73
N HIS A 328 1.13 -18.28 -6.23
CA HIS A 328 0.84 -17.10 -5.42
C HIS A 328 -0.32 -17.37 -4.46
N ASP A 329 -0.11 -17.14 -3.16
CA ASP A 329 -1.17 -17.20 -2.15
C ASP A 329 -2.05 -15.94 -2.23
N PRO A 330 -3.32 -16.05 -2.68
CA PRO A 330 -4.21 -14.90 -2.78
C PRO A 330 -4.53 -14.27 -1.41
N ASN A 331 -4.34 -14.98 -0.29
CA ASN A 331 -4.62 -14.43 1.04
C ASN A 331 -3.65 -13.31 1.44
N GLU A 332 -2.46 -13.25 0.83
CA GLU A 332 -1.48 -12.19 1.10
C GLU A 332 -1.92 -10.82 0.58
N THR A 333 -2.74 -10.81 -0.46
CA THR A 333 -3.17 -9.59 -1.18
C THR A 333 -4.68 -9.37 -1.17
N GLY A 334 -5.45 -10.26 -0.53
CA GLY A 334 -6.91 -10.21 -0.58
C GLY A 334 -7.47 -10.61 -1.94
N GLY A 335 -6.78 -11.50 -2.65
CA GLY A 335 -7.11 -11.95 -4.00
C GLY A 335 -6.53 -11.08 -5.11
N TYR A 336 -6.01 -9.89 -4.81
CA TYR A 336 -5.47 -8.98 -5.82
C TYR A 336 -4.25 -9.58 -6.55
N ARG A 337 -4.26 -9.53 -7.89
CA ARG A 337 -3.19 -10.06 -8.75
C ARG A 337 -2.72 -9.03 -9.77
N ASP A 338 -1.40 -8.92 -9.91
CA ASP A 338 -0.69 -8.03 -10.82
C ASP A 338 0.75 -8.55 -11.04
N VAL A 339 1.49 -7.88 -11.93
CA VAL A 339 2.96 -7.94 -11.93
C VAL A 339 3.47 -6.60 -11.43
N LEU A 340 4.12 -6.60 -10.27
CA LEU A 340 4.66 -5.40 -9.64
C LEU A 340 6.17 -5.33 -9.87
N ILE A 341 6.62 -4.24 -10.48
CA ILE A 341 8.02 -3.98 -10.77
C ILE A 341 8.47 -2.75 -9.97
N ASN A 342 9.45 -2.93 -9.09
CA ASN A 342 10.18 -1.80 -8.52
C ASN A 342 11.43 -1.57 -9.35
N LEU A 343 11.61 -0.32 -9.80
CA LEU A 343 12.73 0.05 -10.66
C LEU A 343 13.24 1.45 -10.34
N ARG A 344 14.40 1.79 -10.88
CA ARG A 344 14.98 3.15 -10.83
C ARG A 344 15.33 3.61 -12.23
N VAL A 345 15.25 4.91 -12.46
CA VAL A 345 15.76 5.53 -13.69
C VAL A 345 17.26 5.79 -13.51
N VAL A 346 18.09 5.27 -14.41
CA VAL A 346 19.57 5.28 -14.29
C VAL A 346 20.26 6.05 -15.42
N ASN A 347 19.55 6.97 -16.07
CA ASN A 347 20.15 7.84 -17.10
C ASN A 347 20.96 9.00 -16.48
N LYS A 348 21.75 9.69 -17.32
CA LYS A 348 22.59 10.83 -16.91
C LYS A 348 21.77 11.98 -16.29
N GLU A 349 20.54 12.16 -16.74
CA GLU A 349 19.63 13.19 -16.23
C GLU A 349 19.16 12.87 -14.81
N ALA A 350 18.75 11.63 -14.52
CA ALA A 350 18.40 11.18 -13.17
C ALA A 350 19.59 11.33 -12.22
N GLN A 351 20.81 11.10 -12.71
CA GLN A 351 22.03 11.36 -11.95
C GLN A 351 22.23 12.84 -11.64
N GLN A 352 22.12 13.72 -12.65
CA GLN A 352 22.27 15.16 -12.48
C GLN A 352 21.23 15.77 -11.53
N LEU A 353 20.01 15.23 -11.54
CA LEU A 353 18.91 15.68 -10.69
C LEU A 353 18.85 14.96 -9.32
N GLY A 354 19.80 14.07 -9.02
CA GLY A 354 19.86 13.34 -7.75
C GLY A 354 18.74 12.32 -7.53
N ALA A 355 18.05 11.90 -8.59
CA ALA A 355 16.93 10.96 -8.58
C ALA A 355 17.31 9.53 -8.99
N GLU A 356 18.57 9.27 -9.36
CA GLU A 356 19.09 7.94 -9.76
C GLU A 356 18.93 6.86 -8.67
N LEU A 357 18.81 7.29 -7.41
CA LEU A 357 18.58 6.43 -6.27
C LEU A 357 17.11 6.41 -5.84
N THR A 358 16.18 6.98 -6.58
CA THR A 358 14.75 6.89 -6.21
C THR A 358 14.14 5.65 -6.86
N VAL A 359 13.50 4.80 -6.05
CA VAL A 359 12.71 3.68 -6.56
C VAL A 359 11.30 4.16 -6.85
N CYS A 360 10.78 3.70 -7.97
CA CYS A 360 9.39 3.85 -8.36
C CYS A 360 8.76 2.47 -8.54
N GLU A 361 7.43 2.43 -8.42
CA GLU A 361 6.63 1.21 -8.58
C GLU A 361 5.86 1.25 -9.92
N VAL A 362 5.89 0.17 -10.68
CA VAL A 362 5.06 0.00 -11.88
C VAL A 362 4.25 -1.28 -11.71
N GLN A 363 2.93 -1.14 -11.72
CA GLN A 363 2.00 -2.26 -11.67
C GLN A 363 1.51 -2.55 -13.09
N LEU A 364 1.62 -3.79 -13.51
CA LEU A 364 1.05 -4.28 -14.77
C LEU A 364 -0.17 -5.14 -14.43
N LEU A 365 -1.34 -4.75 -14.92
CA LEU A 365 -2.61 -5.41 -14.62
C LEU A 365 -3.29 -5.88 -15.90
N LEU A 366 -4.10 -6.92 -15.80
CA LEU A 366 -5.09 -7.21 -16.83
C LEU A 366 -6.31 -6.32 -16.63
N GLU A 367 -6.99 -6.01 -17.72
CA GLU A 367 -8.19 -5.16 -17.75
C GLU A 367 -9.29 -5.69 -16.81
N ASP A 368 -9.53 -7.00 -16.83
CA ASP A 368 -10.53 -7.63 -15.95
C ASP A 368 -10.20 -7.40 -14.46
N PHE A 369 -8.92 -7.47 -14.07
CA PHE A 369 -8.49 -7.15 -12.70
C PHE A 369 -8.56 -5.66 -12.38
N ALA A 370 -8.23 -4.80 -13.35
CA ALA A 370 -8.29 -3.36 -13.18
C ALA A 370 -9.73 -2.85 -13.04
N ASN A 371 -10.70 -3.50 -13.69
CA ASN A 371 -12.13 -3.22 -13.57
C ASN A 371 -12.70 -3.59 -12.19
N VAL A 372 -12.20 -4.67 -11.57
CA VAL A 372 -12.60 -5.09 -10.21
C VAL A 372 -11.93 -4.21 -9.15
N LYS A 373 -10.76 -3.64 -9.44
CA LYS A 373 -10.04 -2.76 -8.53
C LYS A 373 -10.88 -1.50 -8.27
N THR A 374 -11.55 -1.48 -7.12
CA THR A 374 -12.27 -0.32 -6.62
C THR A 374 -11.32 0.88 -6.61
N ALA A 375 -11.82 2.03 -7.10
CA ALA A 375 -11.03 3.25 -7.20
C ALA A 375 -10.71 3.78 -5.79
N GLU A 376 -9.58 3.35 -5.21
CA GLU A 376 -9.02 3.90 -3.97
C GLU A 376 -8.47 5.33 -4.10
#